data_AF-A0A0H3I509-F1
#
_entry.id   AF-A0A0H3I509-F1
#
_cell.length_a   1.000
_cell.length_b   1.000
_cell.length_c   1.000
_cell.angle_alpha   90.00
_cell.angle_beta   90.00
_cell.angle_gamma   90.00
#
_symmetry.space_group_name_H-M   'P 1'
#
loop_
_entity.id
_entity.type
_entity.pdbx_description
1 polymer ?
#
loop_
_entity_poly.entity_id
_entity_poly.type
_entity_poly.pdbx_seq_one_letter_code
_entity_poly.pdbx_strand_id
1 'polypeptide(L)'
;MKKGHPTIAICIASIYGCQEAQNILKVKRDVSDFNASNAQGDIQSFYRLAKTRSHIARFIPGDNIIFFTADAALDNMHTWFKTTVTGESEEGTLMKTTIVPEKLLPTLYKKGECIDQKQLARIYELMDYKI
;
A
#
# COMPACT_ATOMS: atom_id res chain seq x y z
N MET A 1 14.96 -2.19 9.68
CA MET A 1 13.91 -1.15 9.75
C MET A 1 12.68 -1.65 9.01
N LYS A 2 11.64 -2.06 9.75
CA LYS A 2 10.33 -2.45 9.19
C LYS A 2 9.60 -1.14 8.85
N LYS A 3 9.37 -0.82 7.57
CA LYS A 3 8.84 0.52 7.18
C LYS A 3 7.67 0.41 6.22
N GLY A 4 6.51 0.92 6.64
CA GLY A 4 5.28 1.00 5.84
C GLY A 4 4.60 -0.35 5.62
N HIS A 5 3.66 -0.71 6.50
CA HIS A 5 2.84 -1.91 6.37
C HIS A 5 1.65 -1.67 5.41
N PRO A 6 1.56 -2.34 4.23
CA PRO A 6 0.41 -2.31 3.35
C PRO A 6 -0.95 -2.35 4.05
N THR A 7 -1.10 -3.20 5.05
CA THR A 7 -2.34 -3.29 5.84
C THR A 7 -2.71 -1.95 6.49
N ILE A 8 -1.76 -1.32 7.20
CA ILE A 8 -2.01 -0.05 7.90
C ILE A 8 -2.30 1.05 6.88
N ALA A 9 -1.52 1.13 5.81
CA ALA A 9 -1.68 2.16 4.79
C ALA A 9 -3.01 2.06 4.04
N ILE A 10 -3.47 0.85 3.72
CA ILE A 10 -4.76 0.63 3.06
C ILE A 10 -5.92 1.01 4.00
N CYS A 11 -5.84 0.65 5.28
CA CYS A 11 -6.84 1.07 6.27
C CYS A 11 -6.90 2.60 6.41
N ILE A 12 -5.75 3.27 6.52
CA ILE A 12 -5.69 4.74 6.60
C ILE A 12 -6.23 5.36 5.31
N ALA A 13 -5.76 4.91 4.15
CA ALA A 13 -6.22 5.44 2.87
C ALA A 13 -7.75 5.34 2.72
N SER A 14 -8.33 4.21 3.14
CA SER A 14 -9.78 4.01 3.15
C SER A 14 -10.51 5.04 4.02
N ILE A 15 -9.98 5.34 5.21
CA ILE A 15 -10.54 6.35 6.12
C ILE A 15 -10.45 7.77 5.51
N TYR A 16 -9.35 8.06 4.79
CA TYR A 16 -9.14 9.36 4.14
C TYR A 16 -9.75 9.47 2.74
N GLY A 17 -10.69 8.59 2.40
CA GLY A 17 -11.52 8.71 1.19
C GLY A 17 -10.89 8.16 -0.09
N CYS A 18 -9.84 7.34 0.00
CA CYS A 18 -9.31 6.63 -1.15
C CYS A 18 -10.29 5.52 -1.57
N GLN A 19 -11.00 5.74 -2.68
CA GLN A 19 -12.00 4.80 -3.19
C GLN A 19 -11.41 3.41 -3.47
N GLU A 20 -10.15 3.35 -3.90
CA GLU A 20 -9.53 2.07 -4.29
C GLU A 20 -9.15 1.25 -3.07
N ALA A 21 -8.70 1.92 -1.99
CA ALA A 21 -8.50 1.26 -0.71
C ALA A 21 -9.83 0.75 -0.12
N GLN A 22 -10.92 1.52 -0.25
CA GLN A 22 -12.25 1.08 0.15
C GLN A 22 -12.73 -0.12 -0.68
N ASN A 23 -12.43 -0.14 -1.98
CA ASN A 23 -12.74 -1.24 -2.89
C ASN A 23 -11.89 -2.48 -2.65
N ILE A 24 -10.66 -2.37 -2.11
CA ILE A 24 -9.85 -3.50 -1.66
C ILE A 24 -10.42 -4.09 -0.36
N LEU A 25 -10.76 -3.22 0.61
CA LEU A 25 -11.34 -3.67 1.86
C LEU A 25 -12.78 -4.19 1.66
N LYS A 26 -13.53 -3.66 0.69
CA LYS A 26 -14.92 -4.07 0.41
C LYS A 26 -15.79 -3.99 1.67
N VAL A 27 -15.55 -2.98 2.52
CA VAL A 27 -16.22 -2.83 3.82
C VAL A 27 -17.74 -2.86 3.63
N LYS A 28 -18.40 -3.78 4.34
CA LYS A 28 -19.83 -3.99 4.28
C LYS A 28 -20.52 -3.25 5.42
N ARG A 29 -21.80 -2.90 5.22
CA ARG A 29 -22.63 -2.29 6.27
C ARG A 29 -22.85 -3.27 7.42
N ASP A 30 -23.10 -4.54 7.09
CA ASP A 30 -23.09 -5.63 8.05
C ASP A 30 -21.69 -6.24 8.11
N VAL A 31 -21.09 -6.26 9.30
CA VAL A 31 -19.74 -6.79 9.50
C VAL A 31 -19.69 -8.30 9.25
N SER A 32 -20.80 -9.02 9.42
CA SER A 32 -20.86 -10.46 9.16
C SER A 32 -20.65 -10.81 7.67
N ASP A 33 -20.94 -9.87 6.76
CA ASP A 33 -20.71 -10.03 5.31
C ASP A 33 -19.28 -9.65 4.88
N PHE A 34 -18.44 -9.16 5.79
CA PHE A 34 -17.08 -8.76 5.47
C PHE A 34 -16.19 -10.00 5.22
N ASN A 35 -15.66 -10.11 4.01
CA ASN A 35 -14.73 -11.18 3.66
C ASN A 35 -13.28 -10.76 3.95
N ALA A 36 -12.84 -11.02 5.19
CA ALA A 36 -11.49 -10.73 5.64
C ALA A 36 -10.40 -11.46 4.83
N SER A 37 -10.69 -12.68 4.35
CA SER A 37 -9.73 -13.48 3.58
C SER A 37 -9.43 -12.86 2.22
N ASN A 38 -10.45 -12.38 1.51
CA ASN A 38 -10.29 -11.69 0.24
C ASN A 38 -9.49 -10.39 0.42
N ALA A 39 -9.88 -9.55 1.39
CA ALA A 39 -9.17 -8.31 1.67
C ALA A 39 -7.70 -8.57 2.05
N GLN A 40 -7.43 -9.59 2.87
CA GLN A 40 -6.06 -9.98 3.20
C GLN A 40 -5.30 -10.49 1.97
N GLY A 41 -5.93 -11.27 1.09
CA GLY A 41 -5.34 -11.74 -0.16
C GLY A 41 -4.88 -10.58 -1.06
N ASP A 42 -5.75 -9.59 -1.23
CA ASP A 42 -5.48 -8.37 -2.00
C ASP A 42 -4.32 -7.58 -1.36
N ILE A 43 -4.32 -7.40 -0.04
CA ILE A 43 -3.22 -6.73 0.70
C ILE A 43 -1.90 -7.53 0.61
N GLN A 44 -1.96 -8.86 0.61
CA GLN A 44 -0.78 -9.71 0.51
C GLN A 44 -0.11 -9.63 -0.88
N SER A 45 -0.85 -9.23 -1.91
CA SER A 45 -0.30 -9.07 -3.26
C SER A 45 0.85 -8.06 -3.31
N PHE A 46 0.82 -6.98 -2.51
CA PHE A 46 1.90 -5.99 -2.42
C PHE A 46 3.21 -6.59 -1.92
N TYR A 47 3.15 -7.39 -0.86
CA TYR A 47 4.32 -8.08 -0.31
C TYR A 47 4.84 -9.16 -1.27
N ARG A 48 3.94 -9.95 -1.88
CA ARG A 48 4.29 -11.00 -2.83
C ARG A 48 5.00 -10.43 -4.04
N LEU A 49 4.46 -9.38 -4.64
CA LEU A 49 5.06 -8.71 -5.78
C LEU A 49 6.43 -8.12 -5.45
N ALA A 50 6.59 -7.51 -4.26
CA ALA A 50 7.89 -7.01 -3.80
C ALA A 50 8.93 -8.13 -3.72
N LYS A 51 8.56 -9.29 -3.14
CA LYS A 51 9.44 -10.47 -3.07
C LYS A 51 9.75 -11.04 -4.44
N THR A 52 8.75 -11.21 -5.30
CA THR A 52 8.93 -11.70 -6.68
C THR A 52 9.89 -10.81 -7.47
N ARG A 53 9.70 -9.48 -7.38
CA ARG A 53 10.61 -8.50 -7.99
C ARG A 53 12.04 -8.65 -7.48
N SER A 54 12.21 -8.73 -6.17
CA SER A 54 13.54 -8.89 -5.56
C SER A 54 14.20 -10.21 -5.95
N HIS A 55 13.43 -11.31 -6.01
CA HIS A 55 13.93 -12.61 -6.39
C HIS A 55 14.40 -12.64 -7.83
N ILE A 56 13.55 -12.20 -8.77
CA ILE A 56 13.89 -12.17 -10.20
C ILE A 56 15.05 -11.22 -10.47
N ALA A 57 15.13 -10.07 -9.81
CA ALA A 57 16.23 -9.13 -9.96
C ALA A 57 17.61 -9.72 -9.61
N ARG A 58 17.68 -10.80 -8.80
CA ARG A 58 18.93 -11.53 -8.54
C ARG A 58 19.42 -12.32 -9.75
N PHE A 59 18.53 -12.71 -10.64
CA PHE A 59 18.84 -13.50 -11.84
C PHE A 59 18.86 -12.65 -13.12
N ILE A 60 17.96 -11.67 -13.21
CA ILE A 60 17.81 -10.78 -14.37
C ILE A 60 17.74 -9.33 -13.86
N PRO A 61 18.91 -8.71 -13.57
CA PRO A 61 18.95 -7.33 -13.12
C PRO A 61 18.39 -6.38 -14.17
N GLY A 62 17.60 -5.38 -13.73
CA GLY A 62 17.07 -4.33 -14.60
C GLY A 62 15.79 -4.68 -15.35
N ASP A 63 15.27 -5.90 -15.21
CA ASP A 63 13.99 -6.27 -15.82
C ASP A 63 12.80 -5.61 -15.10
N ASN A 64 11.76 -5.24 -15.87
CA ASN A 64 10.61 -4.51 -15.37
C ASN A 64 9.40 -5.44 -15.18
N ILE A 65 9.26 -5.99 -13.98
CA ILE A 65 8.11 -6.81 -13.63
C ILE A 65 6.91 -5.93 -13.34
N ILE A 66 5.93 -5.99 -14.24
CA ILE A 66 4.64 -5.33 -14.11
C ILE A 66 3.67 -6.19 -13.28
N PHE A 67 2.83 -5.52 -12.49
CA PHE A 67 1.65 -6.14 -11.90
C PHE A 67 0.51 -6.01 -12.89
N PHE A 68 -0.33 -7.03 -13.01
CA PHE A 68 -1.51 -6.99 -13.85
C PHE A 68 -2.65 -7.77 -13.17
N THR A 69 -3.83 -7.17 -13.15
CA THR A 69 -5.05 -7.76 -12.61
C THR A 69 -6.27 -7.19 -13.33
N ALA A 70 -7.37 -7.94 -13.35
CA ALA A 70 -8.66 -7.42 -13.81
C ALA A 70 -9.34 -6.51 -12.76
N ASP A 71 -8.84 -6.51 -11.51
CA ASP A 71 -9.32 -5.62 -10.45
C ASP A 71 -8.66 -4.24 -10.57
N ALA A 72 -9.38 -3.29 -11.16
CA ALA A 72 -8.87 -1.94 -11.41
C ALA A 72 -8.47 -1.19 -10.12
N ALA A 73 -9.15 -1.43 -9.00
CA ALA A 73 -8.81 -0.78 -7.74
C ALA A 73 -7.46 -1.30 -7.21
N LEU A 74 -7.25 -2.61 -7.29
CA LEU A 74 -5.98 -3.22 -6.92
C LEU A 74 -4.84 -2.77 -7.86
N ASP A 75 -5.08 -2.73 -9.17
CA ASP A 75 -4.11 -2.25 -10.15
C ASP A 75 -3.69 -0.80 -9.87
N ASN A 76 -4.66 0.11 -9.73
CA ASN A 76 -4.42 1.51 -9.37
C ASN A 76 -3.61 1.63 -8.07
N MET A 77 -3.97 0.86 -7.05
CA MET A 77 -3.24 0.89 -5.78
C MET A 77 -1.80 0.42 -5.91
N HIS A 78 -1.49 -0.58 -6.76
CA HIS A 78 -0.09 -0.97 -7.04
C HIS A 78 0.72 0.12 -7.75
N THR A 79 0.07 1.09 -8.40
CA THR A 79 0.76 2.26 -8.97
C THR A 79 1.03 3.36 -7.94
N TRP A 80 0.11 3.59 -6.99
CA TRP A 80 0.23 4.66 -6.00
C TRP A 80 0.94 4.22 -4.72
N PHE A 81 0.98 2.92 -4.47
CA PHE A 81 1.51 2.31 -3.27
C PHE A 81 2.45 1.17 -3.65
N LYS A 82 3.76 1.38 -3.49
CA LYS A 82 4.79 0.45 -3.95
C LYS A 82 5.64 -0.05 -2.81
N THR A 83 5.47 -1.32 -2.46
CA THR A 83 6.35 -2.04 -1.53
C THR A 83 7.56 -2.62 -2.28
N THR A 84 8.74 -2.50 -1.69
CA THR A 84 10.01 -2.97 -2.24
C THR A 84 10.82 -3.67 -1.15
N VAL A 85 11.56 -4.72 -1.52
CA VAL A 85 12.51 -5.36 -0.61
C VAL A 85 13.76 -4.51 -0.51
N THR A 86 14.21 -4.23 0.71
CA THR A 86 15.42 -3.45 0.99
C THR A 86 16.54 -4.30 1.58
N GLY A 87 16.27 -5.54 1.98
CA GLY A 87 17.25 -6.45 2.53
C GLY A 87 16.61 -7.69 3.15
N GLU A 88 17.44 -8.53 3.76
CA GLU A 88 17.02 -9.69 4.55
C GLU A 88 17.63 -9.56 5.95
N SER A 89 16.93 -10.09 6.95
CA SER A 89 17.40 -10.19 8.34
C SER A 89 17.08 -11.58 8.90
N GLU A 90 17.58 -11.91 10.08
CA GLU A 90 17.24 -13.16 10.79
C GLU A 90 15.73 -13.32 11.03
N GLU A 91 15.00 -12.20 11.16
CA GLU A 91 13.54 -12.17 11.32
C GLU A 91 12.77 -12.23 9.98
N GLY A 92 13.47 -12.27 8.85
CA GLY A 92 12.91 -12.31 7.50
C GLY A 92 13.18 -11.06 6.66
N THR A 93 12.38 -10.92 5.59
CA THR A 93 12.58 -9.91 4.54
C THR A 93 12.22 -8.50 4.99
N LEU A 94 13.19 -7.59 4.86
CA LEU A 94 13.01 -6.18 5.14
C LEU A 94 12.38 -5.49 3.92
N MET A 95 11.33 -4.71 4.16
CA MET A 95 10.62 -4.01 3.10
C MET A 95 10.43 -2.53 3.43
N LYS A 96 10.38 -1.73 2.37
CA LYS A 96 10.04 -0.32 2.40
C LYS A 96 8.89 -0.08 1.44
N THR A 97 7.92 0.72 1.87
CA THR A 97 6.86 1.19 0.99
C THR A 97 7.04 2.68 0.64
N THR A 98 6.70 3.04 -0.58
CA THR A 98 6.56 4.42 -1.06
C THR A 98 5.13 4.67 -1.50
N ILE A 99 4.64 5.89 -1.30
CA ILE A 99 3.25 6.26 -1.56
C ILE A 99 3.14 7.52 -2.42
N VAL A 100 2.02 7.65 -3.13
CA VAL A 100 1.55 8.89 -3.77
C VAL A 100 0.46 9.49 -2.87
N PRO A 101 0.80 10.44 -1.97
CA PRO A 101 -0.05 10.82 -0.86
C PRO A 101 -1.39 11.43 -1.28
N GLU A 102 -1.41 12.25 -2.33
CA GLU A 102 -2.62 12.87 -2.88
C GLU A 102 -3.66 11.86 -3.40
N LYS A 103 -3.22 10.65 -3.79
CA LYS A 103 -4.10 9.57 -4.24
C LYS A 103 -4.58 8.71 -3.08
N LEU A 104 -3.72 8.48 -2.09
CA LEU A 104 -4.05 7.67 -0.91
C LEU A 104 -4.83 8.44 0.16
N LEU A 105 -4.61 9.74 0.28
CA LEU A 105 -5.17 10.59 1.34
C LEU A 105 -5.95 11.77 0.75
N PRO A 106 -6.86 11.56 -0.23
CA PRO A 106 -7.45 12.65 -1.01
C PRO A 106 -8.16 13.70 -0.16
N THR A 107 -8.73 13.32 0.99
CA THR A 107 -9.38 14.26 1.93
C THR A 107 -8.40 15.31 2.51
N LEU A 108 -7.09 15.03 2.52
CA LEU A 108 -6.07 15.97 2.97
C LEU A 108 -5.53 16.87 1.86
N TYR A 109 -6.03 16.75 0.63
CA TYR A 109 -5.53 17.48 -0.53
C TYR A 109 -6.63 18.27 -1.22
N LYS A 110 -6.33 19.50 -1.62
CA LYS A 110 -7.21 20.36 -2.43
C LYS A 110 -6.40 21.02 -3.52
N LYS A 111 -6.80 20.83 -4.79
CA LYS A 111 -6.06 21.33 -5.97
C LYS A 111 -4.57 20.92 -5.99
N GLY A 112 -4.26 19.72 -5.53
CA GLY A 112 -2.88 19.19 -5.49
C GLY A 112 -2.06 19.61 -4.26
N GLU A 113 -2.58 20.50 -3.41
CA GLU A 113 -1.88 20.96 -2.21
C GLU A 113 -2.45 20.32 -0.96
N CYS A 114 -1.59 19.95 -0.01
CA CYS A 114 -2.02 19.43 1.27
C CYS A 114 -2.59 20.56 2.14
N ILE A 115 -3.82 20.40 2.61
CA ILE A 115 -4.53 21.42 3.40
C ILE A 115 -4.29 21.30 4.91
N ASP A 116 -3.72 20.18 5.37
CA ASP A 116 -3.40 19.95 6.78
C ASP A 116 -2.10 19.16 6.93
N GLN A 117 -0.98 19.88 6.95
CA GLN A 117 0.34 19.28 7.05
C GLN A 117 0.62 18.64 8.41
N LYS A 118 -0.03 19.13 9.48
CA LYS A 118 0.13 18.55 10.81
C LYS A 118 -0.50 17.16 10.84
N GLN A 119 -1.65 17.00 10.20
CA GLN A 119 -2.31 15.71 10.10
C GLN A 119 -1.56 14.75 9.15
N LEU A 120 -1.02 15.25 8.03
CA LEU A 120 -0.20 14.44 7.14
C LEU A 120 1.04 13.89 7.87
N ALA A 121 1.74 14.72 8.64
CA ALA A 121 2.90 14.29 9.43
C ALA A 121 2.54 13.18 10.43
N ARG A 122 1.42 13.33 11.16
CA ARG A 122 0.93 12.29 12.09
C ARG A 122 0.59 10.98 11.37
N ILE A 123 0.01 11.05 10.19
CA ILE A 123 -0.29 9.86 9.38
C ILE A 123 0.99 9.16 8.93
N TYR A 124 2.01 9.93 8.54
CA TYR A 124 3.31 9.37 8.21
C TYR A 124 3.99 8.71 9.41
N GLU A 125 3.89 9.31 10.60
CA GLU A 125 4.33 8.66 11.84
C GLU A 125 3.58 7.35 12.10
N LEU A 126 2.25 7.34 11.95
CA LEU A 126 1.42 6.13 12.13
C LEU A 126 1.74 5.01 11.14
N MET A 127 2.06 5.36 9.89
CA MET A 127 2.48 4.41 8.87
C MET A 127 3.96 4.01 8.98
N ASP A 128 4.68 4.58 9.96
CA ASP A 128 6.15 4.50 10.11
C ASP A 128 6.90 4.90 8.82
N TYR A 129 6.31 5.84 8.07
CA TYR A 129 7.01 6.62 7.05
C TYR A 129 7.73 7.77 7.73
N LYS A 130 8.88 7.50 8.37
CA LYS A 130 9.79 8.60 8.73
C LYS A 130 10.26 9.28 7.44
N ILE A 131 9.90 10.56 7.25
CA ILE A 131 10.53 11.46 6.28
C ILE A 131 12.00 11.64 6.69
#